data_AF-A0A667X546-F1
#
_entry.id   AF-A0A667X546-F1
#
_cell.length_a   1.000
_cell.length_b   1.000
_cell.length_c   1.000
_cell.angle_alpha   90.00
_cell.angle_beta   90.00
_cell.angle_gamma   90.00
#
_symmetry.space_group_name_H-M   'P 1'
#
loop_
_entity.id
_entity.type
_entity.pdbx_description
1 polymer ?
#
loop_
_entity_poly.entity_id
_entity_poly.type
_entity_poly.pdbx_seq_one_letter_code
_entity_poly.pdbx_strand_id
1 'polypeptide(L)'
;MLTWTLVLFFFCSAAATPGLRCDWLEHYGHYSNWTLVLVEQLGGPMTEQESPVSFPYRLYEQMRSAKVDDRLLFIRDSLDLISGLFEPADPSVSLPPWQTDRSQDFLLLLHRQTDGLKPCVAERKRERRLRRYYRKLRKTLQKTGGAAVSWELIRRETKSHLLQLDLLFASIRGSAAASRGRSAAH
;
A
#
# COMPACT_ATOMS: atom_id res chain seq x y z
N MET A 1 -37.82 -11.60 -58.65
CA MET A 1 -36.64 -12.37 -58.19
C MET A 1 -36.24 -11.81 -56.84
N LEU A 2 -36.23 -12.66 -55.80
CA LEU A 2 -35.99 -12.30 -54.41
C LEU A 2 -34.56 -11.78 -54.22
N THR A 3 -34.42 -10.50 -53.86
CA THR A 3 -33.15 -9.94 -53.42
C THR A 3 -32.87 -10.39 -51.98
N TRP A 4 -31.83 -11.20 -51.84
CA TRP A 4 -31.30 -11.78 -50.61
C TRP A 4 -30.94 -10.71 -49.56
N THR A 5 -31.52 -10.86 -48.38
CA THR A 5 -30.96 -10.37 -47.12
C THR A 5 -29.75 -11.22 -46.74
N LEU A 6 -28.58 -10.59 -46.57
CA LEU A 6 -27.52 -11.13 -45.72
C LEU A 6 -26.81 -9.96 -45.02
N VAL A 7 -27.31 -9.70 -43.83
CA VAL A 7 -26.73 -8.85 -42.80
C VAL A 7 -25.42 -9.51 -42.35
N LEU A 8 -24.29 -8.82 -42.52
CA LEU A 8 -23.06 -9.12 -41.79
C LEU A 8 -22.62 -7.86 -41.05
N PHE A 9 -23.25 -7.66 -39.89
CA PHE A 9 -22.70 -6.86 -38.80
C PHE A 9 -21.37 -7.50 -38.36
N PHE A 10 -20.27 -7.11 -38.97
CA PHE A 10 -18.97 -7.34 -38.35
C PHE A 10 -18.72 -6.19 -37.37
N PHE A 11 -19.33 -6.32 -36.18
CA PHE A 11 -18.86 -5.62 -35.00
C PHE A 11 -17.42 -6.07 -34.78
N CYS A 12 -16.46 -5.31 -35.32
CA CYS A 12 -15.10 -5.35 -34.83
C CYS A 12 -15.10 -4.65 -33.46
N SER A 13 -15.73 -5.31 -32.48
CA SER A 13 -15.43 -5.08 -31.09
C SER A 13 -14.01 -5.56 -30.87
N ALA A 14 -13.05 -4.74 -31.31
CA ALA A 14 -11.84 -4.61 -30.53
C ALA A 14 -12.34 -4.17 -29.15
N ALA A 15 -12.61 -5.16 -28.30
CA ALA A 15 -12.51 -4.95 -26.87
C ALA A 15 -11.06 -4.52 -26.68
N ALA A 16 -10.83 -3.20 -26.80
CA ALA A 16 -9.74 -2.55 -26.14
C ALA A 16 -9.93 -2.94 -24.69
N THR A 17 -9.26 -4.02 -24.27
CA THR A 17 -9.02 -4.24 -22.86
C THR A 17 -8.32 -2.96 -22.44
N PRO A 18 -8.91 -2.13 -21.56
CA PRO A 18 -8.19 -1.01 -21.01
C PRO A 18 -7.24 -1.60 -19.95
N GLY A 19 -6.33 -2.46 -20.40
CA GLY A 19 -5.13 -2.81 -19.66
C GLY A 19 -4.14 -1.68 -19.86
N LEU A 20 -4.50 -0.47 -19.44
CA LEU A 20 -3.53 0.56 -19.13
C LEU A 20 -2.63 -0.08 -18.07
N ARG A 21 -1.49 -0.60 -18.50
CA ARG A 21 -0.42 -0.99 -17.59
C ARG A 21 -0.15 0.26 -16.78
N CYS A 22 -0.31 0.16 -15.47
CA CYS A 22 -0.01 1.29 -14.64
C CYS A 22 1.52 1.42 -14.59
N ASP A 23 2.08 2.27 -15.45
CA ASP A 23 3.54 2.44 -15.62
C ASP A 23 4.23 2.85 -14.32
N TRP A 24 3.48 3.49 -13.42
CA TRP A 24 3.99 3.84 -12.09
C TRP A 24 4.47 2.61 -11.29
N LEU A 25 3.90 1.42 -11.52
CA LEU A 25 4.32 0.19 -10.84
C LEU A 25 5.78 -0.20 -11.11
N GLU A 26 6.37 0.25 -12.22
CA GLU A 26 7.81 0.04 -12.50
C GLU A 26 8.71 0.76 -11.49
N HIS A 27 8.19 1.82 -10.86
CA HIS A 27 8.92 2.66 -9.90
C HIS A 27 8.68 2.27 -8.45
N TYR A 28 7.70 1.40 -8.16
CA TYR A 28 7.33 1.05 -6.78
C TYR A 28 8.52 0.54 -5.96
N GLY A 29 9.33 -0.37 -6.52
CA GLY A 29 10.47 -0.96 -5.82
C GLY A 29 11.55 0.04 -5.42
N HIS A 30 11.71 1.12 -6.19
CA HIS A 30 12.62 2.21 -5.82
C HIS A 30 12.08 2.93 -4.57
N TYR A 31 10.81 3.36 -4.61
CA TYR A 31 10.21 4.08 -3.49
C TYR A 31 10.04 3.21 -2.24
N SER A 32 9.67 1.93 -2.36
CA SER A 32 9.50 1.02 -1.23
C SER A 32 10.82 0.81 -0.48
N ASN A 33 11.93 0.64 -1.22
CA ASN A 33 13.26 0.51 -0.64
C ASN A 33 13.68 1.76 0.15
N TRP A 34 13.59 2.94 -0.46
CA TRP A 34 13.93 4.19 0.24
C TRP A 34 13.04 4.44 1.47
N THR A 35 11.75 4.11 1.38
CA THR A 35 10.82 4.22 2.52
C THR A 35 11.22 3.29 3.67
N LEU A 36 11.66 2.06 3.38
CA LEU A 36 12.16 1.09 4.36
C LEU A 36 13.46 1.57 5.01
N VAL A 37 14.40 2.11 4.23
CA VAL A 37 15.65 2.67 4.76
C VAL A 37 15.36 3.84 5.69
N LEU A 38 14.47 4.75 5.28
CA LEU A 38 14.16 5.93 6.10
C LEU A 38 13.49 5.55 7.42
N VAL A 39 12.49 4.65 7.44
CA VAL A 39 11.82 4.27 8.71
C VAL A 39 12.79 3.65 9.73
N GLU A 40 13.81 2.94 9.26
CA GLU A 40 14.87 2.40 10.11
C GLU A 40 15.76 3.50 10.69
N GLN A 41 16.02 4.55 9.91
CA GLN A 41 16.94 5.64 10.24
C GLN A 41 16.28 6.85 10.92
N LEU A 42 14.95 6.87 11.07
CA LEU A 42 14.26 7.96 11.75
C LEU A 42 14.71 8.08 13.21
N GLY A 43 14.67 6.98 13.96
CA GLY A 43 15.03 6.94 15.38
C GLY A 43 16.37 6.25 15.63
N GLY A 44 16.59 5.89 16.90
CA GLY A 44 17.71 5.03 17.29
C GLY A 44 17.46 3.56 16.94
N PRO A 45 18.08 2.62 17.68
CA PRO A 45 17.75 1.20 17.59
C PRO A 45 16.24 0.95 17.71
N MET A 46 15.71 0.03 16.90
CA MET A 46 14.30 -0.31 16.95
C MET A 46 13.94 -0.90 18.32
N THR A 47 12.78 -0.54 18.86
CA THR A 47 12.30 -1.15 20.11
C THR A 47 11.98 -2.63 19.93
N GLU A 48 12.33 -3.45 20.92
CA GLU A 48 11.92 -4.85 21.00
C GLU A 48 10.56 -5.02 21.70
N GLN A 49 10.04 -3.96 22.31
CA GLN A 49 8.76 -3.99 23.01
C GLN A 49 7.62 -4.34 22.05
N GLU A 50 6.80 -5.31 22.44
CA GLU A 50 5.64 -5.72 21.66
C GLU A 50 4.57 -4.63 21.60
N SER A 51 3.97 -4.47 20.42
CA SER A 51 2.82 -3.58 20.25
C SER A 51 1.59 -4.14 20.97
N PRO A 52 0.85 -3.31 21.74
CA PRO A 52 -0.43 -3.73 22.32
C PRO A 52 -1.52 -3.97 21.26
N VAL A 53 -1.25 -3.60 20.01
CA VAL A 53 -2.12 -3.85 18.86
C VAL A 53 -1.50 -4.97 18.04
N SER A 54 -2.11 -6.16 18.10
CA SER A 54 -1.68 -7.31 17.30
C SER A 54 -1.63 -6.98 15.80
N PHE A 55 -0.49 -7.27 15.18
CA PHE A 55 -0.25 -7.07 13.76
C PHE A 55 -1.24 -7.88 12.91
N PRO A 56 -1.80 -7.33 11.81
CA PRO A 56 -2.94 -7.94 11.12
C PRO A 56 -2.52 -9.01 10.10
N TYR A 57 -1.76 -10.03 10.51
CA TYR A 57 -1.24 -11.09 9.64
C TYR A 57 -2.32 -11.75 8.77
N ARG A 58 -3.49 -12.06 9.35
CA ARG A 58 -4.62 -12.67 8.62
C ARG A 58 -5.12 -11.79 7.47
N LEU A 59 -5.01 -10.46 7.56
CA LEU A 59 -5.39 -9.57 6.45
C LEU A 59 -4.38 -9.70 5.30
N TYR A 60 -3.08 -9.74 5.61
CA TYR A 60 -2.06 -9.94 4.60
C TYR A 60 -2.16 -11.30 3.92
N GLU A 61 -2.41 -12.37 4.68
CA GLU A 61 -2.67 -13.71 4.14
C GLU A 61 -3.85 -13.72 3.16
N GLN A 62 -4.96 -13.09 3.54
CA GLN A 62 -6.13 -12.94 2.65
C GLN A 62 -5.77 -12.16 1.38
N MET A 63 -4.97 -11.09 1.48
CA MET A 63 -4.58 -10.30 0.32
C MET A 63 -3.63 -11.05 -0.62
N ARG A 64 -2.79 -11.97 -0.13
CA ARG A 64 -1.92 -12.79 -0.98
C ARG A 64 -2.67 -13.66 -1.99
N SER A 65 -3.94 -13.97 -1.75
CA SER A 65 -4.80 -14.73 -2.68
C SER A 65 -5.84 -13.85 -3.42
N ALA A 66 -5.94 -12.55 -3.10
CA ALA A 66 -6.90 -11.65 -3.72
C ALA A 66 -6.55 -11.32 -5.19
N LYS A 67 -7.47 -10.65 -5.92
CA LYS A 67 -7.19 -10.15 -7.28
C LYS A 67 -6.13 -9.06 -7.25
N VAL A 68 -5.41 -8.86 -8.37
CA VAL A 68 -4.33 -7.85 -8.47
C VAL A 68 -4.83 -6.46 -8.06
N ASP A 69 -5.99 -6.03 -8.58
CA ASP A 69 -6.55 -4.71 -8.25
C ASP A 69 -6.87 -4.55 -6.76
N ASP A 70 -7.31 -5.62 -6.08
CA ASP A 70 -7.60 -5.59 -4.65
C ASP A 70 -6.31 -5.52 -3.83
N ARG A 71 -5.24 -6.18 -4.27
CA ARG A 71 -3.91 -6.09 -3.65
C ARG A 71 -3.32 -4.69 -3.81
N LEU A 72 -3.37 -4.13 -5.01
CA LEU A 72 -2.88 -2.76 -5.27
C LEU A 72 -3.67 -1.72 -4.46
N LEU A 73 -4.99 -1.88 -4.39
CA LEU A 73 -5.85 -1.02 -3.56
C LEU A 73 -5.47 -1.12 -2.08
N PHE A 74 -5.24 -2.35 -1.59
CA PHE A 74 -4.79 -2.58 -0.22
C PHE A 74 -3.43 -1.96 0.07
N ILE A 75 -2.48 -2.02 -0.87
CA ILE A 75 -1.17 -1.39 -0.73
C ILE A 75 -1.31 0.12 -0.61
N ARG A 76 -2.02 0.75 -1.55
CA ARG A 76 -2.30 2.19 -1.54
C ARG A 76 -2.95 2.64 -0.23
N ASP A 77 -4.02 1.94 0.17
CA ASP A 77 -4.78 2.28 1.38
C ASP A 77 -3.94 2.12 2.65
N SER A 78 -3.02 1.15 2.68
CA SER A 78 -2.09 0.95 3.80
C SER A 78 -1.07 2.07 3.89
N LEU A 79 -0.47 2.48 2.77
CA LEU A 79 0.50 3.58 2.72
C LEU A 79 -0.13 4.90 3.20
N ASP A 80 -1.35 5.19 2.75
CA ASP A 80 -2.07 6.39 3.19
C ASP A 80 -2.46 6.35 4.68
N LEU A 81 -2.83 5.17 5.20
CA LEU A 81 -3.11 5.03 6.63
C LEU A 81 -1.83 5.13 7.47
N ILE A 82 -0.69 4.68 6.95
CA ILE A 82 0.62 4.89 7.57
C ILE A 82 0.94 6.38 7.60
N SER A 83 0.88 7.10 6.46
CA SER A 83 1.20 8.54 6.43
C SER A 83 0.34 9.32 7.42
N GLY A 84 -0.96 8.99 7.49
CA GLY A 84 -1.86 9.59 8.46
C GLY A 84 -1.41 9.43 9.91
N LEU A 85 -0.73 8.34 10.31
CA LEU A 85 -0.23 8.18 11.69
C LEU A 85 0.81 9.25 12.07
N PHE A 86 1.60 9.71 11.11
CA PHE A 86 2.68 10.69 11.32
C PHE A 86 2.22 12.14 11.08
N GLU A 87 1.07 12.33 10.44
CA GLU A 87 0.47 13.66 10.29
C GLU A 87 -0.13 14.18 11.61
N PRO A 88 0.02 15.49 11.89
CA PRO A 88 -0.62 16.12 13.05
C PRO A 88 -2.14 16.10 12.87
N ALA A 89 -2.83 15.22 13.60
CA ALA A 89 -4.29 15.17 13.60
C ALA A 89 -4.94 15.57 14.93
N ASP A 90 -4.15 15.60 16.01
CA ASP A 90 -4.61 15.83 17.36
C ASP A 90 -3.58 16.68 18.11
N PRO A 91 -3.89 17.94 18.46
CA PRO A 91 -2.96 18.83 19.15
C PRO A 91 -2.51 18.31 20.52
N SER A 92 -3.24 17.36 21.11
CA SER A 92 -2.88 16.75 22.40
C SER A 92 -1.81 15.66 22.29
N VAL A 93 -1.47 15.22 21.07
CA VAL A 93 -0.45 14.20 20.83
C VAL A 93 0.87 14.89 20.48
N SER A 94 1.88 14.69 21.32
CA SER A 94 3.23 15.16 21.05
C SER A 94 3.79 14.54 19.77
N LEU A 95 4.56 15.31 19.02
CA LEU A 95 5.20 14.87 17.77
C LEU A 95 6.27 13.80 18.03
N PRO A 96 6.63 12.99 17.01
CA PRO A 96 7.72 12.01 17.15
C PRO A 96 9.02 12.70 17.57
N PRO A 97 9.83 12.09 18.47
CA PRO A 97 11.04 12.73 18.98
C PRO A 97 12.16 12.90 17.94
N TRP A 98 12.03 12.25 16.77
CA TRP A 98 12.93 12.35 15.62
C TRP A 98 12.35 13.18 14.47
N GLN A 99 11.58 14.22 14.79
CA GLN A 99 11.07 15.16 13.79
C GLN A 99 12.23 15.94 13.16
N THR A 100 12.71 15.43 12.04
CA THR A 100 13.87 15.91 11.26
C THR A 100 13.50 15.95 9.77
N ASP A 101 14.37 16.51 8.92
CA ASP A 101 14.19 16.49 7.46
C ASP A 101 13.95 15.07 6.93
N ARG A 102 14.62 14.06 7.52
CA ARG A 102 14.40 12.64 7.17
C ARG A 102 12.98 12.15 7.44
N SER A 103 12.33 12.65 8.49
CA SER A 103 10.93 12.33 8.79
C SER A 103 9.97 12.94 7.77
N GLN A 104 10.32 14.12 7.23
CA GLN A 104 9.58 14.76 6.15
C GLN A 104 9.78 14.01 4.83
N ASP A 105 11.02 13.61 4.52
CA ASP A 105 11.33 12.77 3.35
C ASP A 105 10.57 11.45 3.40
N PHE A 106 10.52 10.81 4.58
CA PHE A 106 9.76 9.58 4.78
C PHE A 106 8.28 9.76 4.44
N LEU A 107 7.64 10.82 4.96
CA LEU A 107 6.26 11.16 4.65
C LEU A 107 6.06 11.45 3.16
N LEU A 108 6.97 12.23 2.56
CA LEU A 108 6.92 12.56 1.14
C LEU A 108 6.96 11.30 0.26
N LEU A 109 7.79 10.32 0.60
CA LEU A 109 7.86 9.05 -0.13
C LEU A 109 6.58 8.21 0.04
N LEU A 110 5.95 8.21 1.22
CA LEU A 110 4.65 7.54 1.40
C LEU A 110 3.55 8.18 0.56
N HIS A 111 3.50 9.53 0.53
CA HIS A 111 2.54 10.26 -0.30
C HIS A 111 2.78 9.99 -1.78
N ARG A 112 4.03 10.06 -2.23
CA ARG A 112 4.38 9.80 -3.63
C ARG A 112 4.00 8.38 -4.07
N GLN A 113 4.17 7.38 -3.20
CA GLN A 113 3.72 6.02 -3.48
C GLN A 113 2.19 5.92 -3.53
N THR A 114 1.51 6.55 -2.58
CA THR A 114 0.05 6.58 -2.55
C THR A 114 -0.52 7.22 -3.81
N ASP A 115 0.00 8.39 -4.19
CA ASP A 115 -0.42 9.16 -5.36
C ASP A 115 -0.14 8.42 -6.67
N GLY A 116 1.02 7.78 -6.77
CA GLY A 116 1.37 6.98 -7.93
C GLY A 116 0.51 5.72 -8.11
N LEU A 117 -0.01 5.16 -7.01
CA LEU A 117 -0.94 4.03 -7.06
C LEU A 117 -2.39 4.44 -7.37
N LYS A 118 -2.79 5.69 -7.16
CA LYS A 118 -4.15 6.19 -7.46
C LYS A 118 -4.63 5.84 -8.88
N PRO A 119 -3.88 6.13 -9.97
CA PRO A 119 -4.32 5.79 -11.31
C PRO A 119 -4.34 4.28 -11.59
N CYS A 120 -3.66 3.46 -10.78
CA CYS A 120 -3.61 2.01 -10.96
C CYS A 120 -4.84 1.27 -10.42
N VAL A 121 -5.71 1.94 -9.65
CA VAL A 121 -6.79 1.27 -8.92
C VAL A 121 -8.11 2.04 -9.02
N ALA A 122 -9.22 1.32 -9.15
CA ALA A 122 -10.53 1.93 -9.06
C ALA A 122 -10.81 2.43 -7.62
N GLU A 123 -11.30 3.66 -7.51
CA GLU A 123 -11.63 4.26 -6.21
C GLU A 123 -12.76 3.49 -5.53
N ARG A 124 -12.47 2.96 -4.35
CA ARG A 124 -13.36 2.08 -3.58
C ARG A 124 -13.19 2.36 -2.09
N LYS A 125 -14.21 1.99 -1.30
CA LYS A 125 -14.15 2.13 0.16
C LYS A 125 -13.03 1.26 0.73
N ARG A 126 -12.19 1.86 1.58
CA ARG A 126 -11.11 1.15 2.27
C ARG A 126 -11.60 -0.03 3.09
N GLU A 127 -10.76 -1.07 3.15
CA GLU A 127 -11.02 -2.26 3.95
C GLU A 127 -11.25 -1.89 5.42
N ARG A 128 -12.44 -2.25 5.93
CA ARG A 128 -12.89 -1.82 7.27
C ARG A 128 -11.97 -2.34 8.37
N ARG A 129 -11.44 -3.57 8.22
CA ARG A 129 -10.53 -4.18 9.19
C ARG A 129 -9.18 -3.46 9.23
N LEU A 130 -8.65 -3.08 8.06
CA LEU A 130 -7.42 -2.30 7.94
C LEU A 130 -7.57 -0.94 8.64
N ARG A 131 -8.61 -0.18 8.31
CA ARG A 131 -8.90 1.12 8.96
C ARG A 131 -9.06 1.00 10.48
N ARG A 132 -9.69 -0.08 10.94
CA ARG A 132 -9.86 -0.34 12.39
C ARG A 132 -8.52 -0.59 13.07
N TYR A 133 -7.60 -1.32 12.42
CA TYR A 133 -6.27 -1.58 12.94
C TYR A 133 -5.48 -0.26 13.13
N TYR A 134 -5.38 0.58 12.09
CA TYR A 134 -4.67 1.87 12.21
C TYR A 134 -5.31 2.83 13.21
N ARG A 135 -6.64 2.78 13.38
CA ARG A 135 -7.31 3.52 14.46
C ARG A 135 -6.89 3.05 15.85
N LYS A 136 -6.65 1.75 16.05
CA LYS A 136 -6.14 1.24 17.33
C LYS A 136 -4.71 1.73 17.58
N LEU A 137 -3.85 1.73 16.56
CA LEU A 137 -2.51 2.30 16.66
C LEU A 137 -2.54 3.78 17.05
N ARG A 138 -3.37 4.60 16.39
CA ARG A 138 -3.54 6.02 16.76
C ARG A 138 -4.01 6.18 18.21
N LYS A 139 -4.93 5.32 18.69
CA LYS A 139 -5.36 5.34 20.09
C LYS A 139 -4.23 5.02 21.06
N THR A 140 -3.26 4.20 20.68
CA THR A 140 -2.06 3.96 21.51
C THR A 140 -1.26 5.24 21.70
N LEU A 141 -1.05 6.03 20.63
CA LEU A 141 -0.39 7.35 20.71
C LEU A 141 -1.18 8.32 21.60
N GLN A 142 -2.51 8.38 21.42
CA GLN A 142 -3.36 9.29 22.20
C GLN A 142 -3.36 8.97 23.70
N LYS A 143 -3.39 7.69 24.07
CA LYS A 143 -3.38 7.28 25.49
C LYS A 143 -2.11 7.66 26.22
N THR A 144 -0.99 7.81 25.51
CA THR A 144 0.31 8.16 26.09
C THR A 144 0.70 9.60 25.81
N GLY A 145 -0.19 10.42 25.23
CA GLY A 145 0.10 11.81 24.87
C GLY A 145 1.23 11.96 23.85
N GLY A 146 1.49 10.93 23.03
CA GLY A 146 2.61 10.91 22.10
C GLY A 146 3.97 10.67 22.77
N ALA A 147 4.03 9.88 23.86
CA ALA A 147 5.29 9.50 24.48
C ALA A 147 6.27 8.85 23.48
N ALA A 148 7.57 9.11 23.64
CA ALA A 148 8.62 8.59 22.75
C ALA A 148 8.55 7.07 22.54
N VAL A 149 8.29 6.31 23.61
CA VAL A 149 8.13 4.85 23.55
C VAL A 149 6.97 4.43 22.63
N SER A 150 5.86 5.18 22.63
CA SER A 150 4.74 4.89 21.74
C SER A 150 5.06 5.20 20.29
N TRP A 151 5.83 6.26 20.02
CA TRP A 151 6.33 6.53 18.68
C TRP A 151 7.28 5.45 18.17
N GLU A 152 8.13 4.88 19.03
CA GLU A 152 9.02 3.77 18.64
C GLU A 152 8.22 2.51 18.31
N LEU A 153 7.14 2.24 19.05
CA LEU A 153 6.19 1.17 18.70
C LEU A 153 5.54 1.41 17.33
N ILE A 154 5.09 2.63 17.04
CA ILE A 154 4.51 2.98 15.74
C ILE A 154 5.53 2.83 14.61
N ARG A 155 6.79 3.24 14.84
CA ARG A 155 7.87 3.08 13.87
C ARG A 155 8.14 1.61 13.55
N ARG A 156 8.19 0.75 14.59
CA ARG A 156 8.32 -0.72 14.43
C ARG A 156 7.16 -1.32 13.64
N GLU A 157 5.92 -1.01 14.02
CA GLU A 157 4.73 -1.51 13.31
C GLU A 157 4.71 -1.03 11.84
N THR A 158 5.11 0.22 11.60
CA THR A 158 5.24 0.79 10.26
C THR A 158 6.25 0.01 9.42
N LYS A 159 7.45 -0.28 9.96
CA LYS A 159 8.44 -1.12 9.28
C LYS A 159 7.86 -2.49 8.92
N SER A 160 7.19 -3.16 9.86
CA SER A 160 6.56 -4.46 9.61
C SER A 160 5.51 -4.39 8.49
N HIS A 161 4.70 -3.33 8.46
CA HIS A 161 3.75 -3.11 7.37
C HIS A 161 4.45 -2.91 6.03
N LEU A 162 5.46 -2.04 5.96
CA LEU A 162 6.20 -1.76 4.72
C LEU A 162 6.84 -3.03 4.15
N LEU A 163 7.43 -3.88 4.99
CA LEU A 163 7.98 -5.18 4.57
C LEU A 163 6.89 -6.09 3.97
N GLN A 164 5.73 -6.19 4.63
CA GLN A 164 4.64 -7.02 4.13
C GLN A 164 4.00 -6.46 2.84
N LEU A 165 3.99 -5.14 2.67
CA LEU A 165 3.54 -4.49 1.44
C LEU A 165 4.49 -4.78 0.28
N ASP A 166 5.80 -4.74 0.52
CA ASP A 166 6.81 -5.07 -0.50
C ASP A 166 6.71 -6.53 -0.94
N LEU A 167 6.55 -7.47 0.01
CA LEU A 167 6.29 -8.88 -0.29
C LEU A 167 4.99 -9.09 -1.09
N LEU A 168 3.93 -8.37 -0.72
CA LEU A 168 2.66 -8.43 -1.44
C LEU A 168 2.83 -7.92 -2.88
N PHE A 169 3.56 -6.83 -3.08
CA PHE A 169 3.85 -6.28 -4.40
C PHE A 169 4.72 -7.23 -5.24
N ALA A 170 5.76 -7.83 -4.65
CA ALA A 170 6.60 -8.83 -5.32
C ALA A 170 5.76 -10.02 -5.83
N SER A 171 4.74 -10.45 -5.07
CA SER A 171 3.83 -11.52 -5.49
C SER A 171 2.99 -11.17 -6.73
N ILE A 172 2.66 -9.88 -6.91
CA ILE A 172 1.95 -9.37 -8.09
C ILE A 172 2.87 -9.48 -9.31
N ARG A 173 4.12 -9.02 -9.17
CA ARG A 173 5.13 -9.09 -10.25
C ARG A 173 5.42 -10.53 -10.66
N GLY A 174 5.59 -11.44 -9.71
CA GLY A 174 5.83 -12.87 -9.99
C GLY A 174 4.68 -13.51 -10.77
N SER A 175 3.44 -13.20 -10.40
CA SER A 175 2.24 -13.71 -11.08
C SER A 175 2.13 -13.18 -12.52
N ALA A 176 2.47 -11.91 -12.74
CA ALA A 176 2.47 -11.30 -14.07
C ALA A 176 3.58 -11.84 -14.99
N ALA A 177 4.75 -12.19 -14.45
CA ALA A 177 5.82 -12.82 -15.21
C ALA A 177 5.43 -14.24 -15.65
N ALA A 178 4.82 -15.02 -14.74
CA ALA A 178 4.38 -16.38 -15.03
C ALA A 178 3.29 -16.46 -16.12
N SER A 179 2.35 -15.50 -16.15
CA SER A 179 1.32 -15.45 -17.19
C SER A 179 1.90 -15.13 -18.57
N ARG A 180 2.86 -14.19 -18.66
CA ARG A 180 3.55 -13.85 -19.93
C ARG A 180 4.34 -15.03 -20.49
N GLY A 181 5.02 -15.80 -19.64
CA GLY A 181 5.75 -17.00 -20.07
C GLY A 181 4.85 -18.09 -20.66
N ARG A 182 3.61 -18.23 -20.16
CA ARG A 182 2.63 -19.19 -20.70
C ARG A 182 2.05 -18.73 -22.04
N SER A 183 1.80 -17.43 -22.23
CA SER A 183 1.29 -16.90 -23.49
C SER A 183 2.32 -16.91 -24.63
N ALA A 184 3.62 -16.96 -24.33
CA ALA A 184 4.68 -17.05 -25.35
C ALA A 184 5.03 -18.49 -25.75
N ALA A 185 4.45 -19.49 -25.08
CA ALA A 185 4.69 -20.92 -25.32
C ALA A 185 3.58 -21.60 -26.14
N HIS A 186 2.59 -20.83 -26.62
CA HIS A 186 1.50 -21.26 -27.50
C HIS A 186 1.51 -20.42 -28.78
#